data_AF-A0A495LT90-F1
#
_entry.id   AF-A0A495LT90-F1
#
_cell.length_a   1.000
_cell.length_b   1.000
_cell.length_c   1.000
_cell.angle_alpha   90.00
_cell.angle_beta   90.00
_cell.angle_gamma   90.00
#
_symmetry.space_group_name_H-M   'P 1'
#
loop_
_entity.id
_entity.type
_entity.pdbx_description
1 polymer ?
#
loop_
_entity_poly.entity_id
_entity_poly.type
_entity_poly.pdbx_seq_one_letter_code
_entity_poly.pdbx_strand_id
1 'polypeptide(L)'
;MKNLFSLLFLLFFSYLSAQIKTSETVYFEFDKYNLYTDQIQTIVNFIKRVDTTKVESIQIYGYCDDRGDNDYNYKLSDNRVKTVQDILTSNGFNKNKIVIIEGKGRVILTTDAFENLNETRSKNRRVDLLLVKKNSFGKGIYNSFQDNHKVGDRVYLDNILFPLGSSKLTAQSKLELDKISKILQKQKNLQFEIKGHVCCTPNYYDDAIDKDSRERKLSLNRAKSVYKYLMSKGINSLRMKYIGCGNKFPTGLGEALDRRVEFLIVKI
;
A
#
# COMPACT_ATOMS: atom_id res chain seq x y z
N MET A 1 -62.62 -6.58 -33.19
CA MET A 1 -61.24 -6.95 -32.81
C MET A 1 -60.42 -5.67 -32.70
N LYS A 2 -60.22 -5.18 -31.48
CA LYS A 2 -59.52 -3.91 -31.19
C LYS A 2 -58.03 -4.23 -30.97
N ASN A 3 -57.23 -4.05 -32.02
CA ASN A 3 -55.77 -3.91 -31.94
C ASN A 3 -55.54 -2.39 -32.11
N LEU A 4 -54.74 -1.67 -31.34
CA LEU A 4 -53.32 -1.88 -31.11
C LEU A 4 -52.88 -0.86 -30.03
N PHE A 5 -52.92 -1.21 -28.75
CA PHE A 5 -52.28 -0.39 -27.70
C PHE A 5 -50.82 -0.87 -27.60
N SER A 6 -49.96 -0.34 -28.47
CA SER A 6 -48.50 -0.52 -28.33
C SER A 6 -48.00 0.45 -27.27
N LEU A 7 -48.11 0.03 -26.00
CA LEU A 7 -47.48 0.69 -24.89
C LEU A 7 -45.98 0.34 -24.97
N LEU A 8 -45.21 1.16 -25.69
CA LEU A 8 -43.76 1.08 -25.73
C LEU A 8 -43.22 1.52 -24.36
N PHE A 9 -43.26 0.61 -23.38
CA PHE A 9 -42.65 0.83 -22.08
C PHE A 9 -41.13 0.82 -22.27
N LEU A 10 -40.57 2.03 -22.41
CA LEU A 10 -39.14 2.30 -22.35
C LEU A 10 -38.61 1.76 -21.01
N LEU A 11 -38.16 0.50 -21.02
CA LEU A 11 -37.32 -0.08 -19.98
C LEU A 11 -35.95 0.61 -20.06
N PHE A 12 -35.86 1.82 -19.51
CA PHE A 12 -34.61 2.36 -19.00
C PHE A 12 -34.17 1.44 -17.85
N PHE A 13 -33.53 0.32 -18.19
CA PHE A 13 -32.64 -0.38 -17.26
C PHE A 13 -31.48 0.57 -17.02
N SER A 14 -31.65 1.48 -16.05
CA SER A 14 -30.54 2.14 -15.38
C SER A 14 -29.72 1.02 -14.75
N TYR A 15 -28.64 0.63 -15.43
CA TYR A 15 -27.61 -0.20 -14.85
C TYR A 15 -26.99 0.58 -13.69
N LEU A 16 -27.58 0.43 -12.50
CA LEU A 16 -26.96 0.76 -11.23
C LEU A 16 -25.71 -0.12 -11.11
N SER A 17 -24.59 0.39 -11.61
CA SER A 17 -23.29 -0.17 -11.30
C SER A 17 -23.04 0.13 -9.83
N ALA A 18 -23.33 -0.83 -8.95
CA ALA A 18 -22.92 -0.74 -7.56
C ALA A 18 -21.39 -0.57 -7.53
N GLN A 19 -20.92 0.59 -7.08
CA GLN A 19 -19.50 0.88 -7.00
C GLN A 19 -18.88 -0.07 -5.96
N ILE A 20 -17.99 -0.96 -6.42
CA ILE A 20 -17.26 -1.87 -5.52
C ILE A 20 -16.43 -1.00 -4.57
N LYS A 21 -16.77 -1.06 -3.28
CA LYS A 21 -16.01 -0.42 -2.19
C LYS A 21 -14.59 -0.98 -2.21
N THR A 22 -13.60 -0.11 -2.34
CA THR A 22 -12.17 -0.48 -2.46
C THR A 22 -11.45 -0.54 -1.12
N SER A 23 -12.14 -0.23 -0.03
CA SER A 23 -11.59 -0.32 1.31
C SER A 23 -12.62 -0.88 2.28
N GLU A 24 -12.15 -1.52 3.33
CA GLU A 24 -12.97 -1.99 4.44
C GLU A 24 -12.20 -1.79 5.74
N THR A 25 -12.92 -1.52 6.82
CA THR A 25 -12.33 -1.35 8.14
C THR A 25 -12.95 -2.36 9.08
N VAL A 26 -12.10 -3.04 9.84
CA VAL A 26 -12.53 -3.91 10.93
C VAL A 26 -12.07 -3.40 12.27
N TYR A 27 -12.89 -3.61 13.29
CA TYR A 27 -12.68 -3.05 14.62
C TYR A 27 -12.33 -4.12 15.64
N PHE A 28 -11.55 -3.72 16.63
CA PHE A 28 -11.07 -4.58 17.71
C PHE A 28 -11.54 -4.06 19.06
N GLU A 29 -11.79 -4.99 19.97
CA GLU A 29 -11.98 -4.66 21.37
C GLU A 29 -10.69 -4.12 22.00
N PHE A 30 -10.85 -3.50 23.17
CA PHE A 30 -9.72 -2.95 23.92
C PHE A 30 -8.72 -4.06 24.27
N ASP A 31 -7.43 -3.82 24.00
CA ASP A 31 -6.34 -4.77 24.26
C ASP A 31 -6.56 -6.17 23.64
N LYS A 32 -7.29 -6.24 22.51
CA LYS A 32 -7.50 -7.49 21.77
C LYS A 32 -6.95 -7.41 20.37
N TYR A 33 -6.47 -8.56 19.88
CA TYR A 33 -6.11 -8.80 18.48
C TYR A 33 -6.86 -9.99 17.88
N ASN A 34 -7.70 -10.68 18.65
CA ASN A 34 -8.73 -11.57 18.13
C ASN A 34 -9.95 -10.76 17.67
N LEU A 35 -10.59 -11.19 16.58
CA LEU A 35 -11.83 -10.59 16.09
C LEU A 35 -13.04 -11.36 16.59
N TYR A 36 -14.11 -10.64 16.89
CA TYR A 36 -15.43 -11.22 17.14
C TYR A 36 -16.15 -11.53 15.81
N THR A 37 -17.14 -12.42 15.87
CA THR A 37 -17.76 -13.04 14.69
C THR A 37 -18.23 -12.04 13.63
N ASP A 38 -18.86 -10.93 14.03
CA ASP A 38 -19.36 -9.92 13.09
C ASP A 38 -18.23 -9.24 12.29
N GLN A 39 -17.07 -9.02 12.91
CA GLN A 39 -15.91 -8.44 12.24
C GLN A 39 -15.25 -9.45 11.31
N ILE A 40 -15.21 -10.72 11.70
CA ILE A 40 -14.77 -11.80 10.80
C ILE A 40 -15.68 -11.83 9.57
N GLN A 41 -17.00 -11.77 9.77
CA GLN A 41 -17.97 -11.78 8.67
C GLN A 41 -17.83 -10.54 7.77
N THR A 42 -17.48 -9.38 8.33
CA THR A 42 -17.15 -8.17 7.56
C THR A 42 -16.01 -8.43 6.57
N ILE A 43 -14.92 -9.07 7.00
CA ILE A 43 -13.78 -9.41 6.13
C ILE A 43 -14.21 -10.41 5.05
N VAL A 44 -14.92 -11.46 5.44
CA VAL A 44 -15.37 -12.51 4.51
C VAL A 44 -16.30 -11.92 3.44
N ASN A 45 -17.25 -11.08 3.84
CA ASN A 45 -18.17 -10.41 2.93
C ASN A 45 -17.46 -9.39 2.03
N PHE A 46 -16.41 -8.73 2.53
CA PHE A 46 -15.58 -7.86 1.74
C PHE A 46 -14.87 -8.63 0.63
N ILE A 47 -14.17 -9.73 0.94
CA ILE A 47 -13.49 -10.53 -0.09
C ILE A 47 -14.48 -11.11 -1.11
N LYS A 48 -15.64 -11.61 -0.66
CA LYS A 48 -16.65 -12.21 -1.55
C LYS A 48 -17.21 -11.23 -2.59
N ARG A 49 -17.31 -9.94 -2.25
CA ARG A 49 -17.81 -8.89 -3.16
C ARG A 49 -16.76 -8.43 -4.18
N VAL A 50 -15.52 -8.87 -4.03
CA VAL A 50 -14.39 -8.33 -4.76
C VAL A 50 -14.01 -9.27 -5.90
N ASP A 51 -14.01 -8.73 -7.11
CA ASP A 51 -13.49 -9.42 -8.30
C ASP A 51 -11.96 -9.53 -8.20
N THR A 52 -11.49 -10.66 -7.68
CA THR A 52 -10.07 -10.93 -7.44
C THR A 52 -9.22 -10.90 -8.71
N THR A 53 -9.82 -11.01 -9.91
CA THR A 53 -9.10 -10.89 -11.19
C THR A 53 -8.66 -9.44 -11.47
N LYS A 54 -9.45 -8.48 -10.99
CA LYS A 54 -9.22 -7.03 -11.07
C LYS A 54 -8.48 -6.47 -9.87
N VAL A 55 -8.34 -7.24 -8.79
CA VAL A 55 -7.46 -6.90 -7.67
C VAL A 55 -6.03 -7.18 -8.06
N GLU A 56 -5.20 -6.16 -7.93
CA GLU A 56 -3.75 -6.31 -8.03
C GLU A 56 -3.17 -6.66 -6.67
N SER A 57 -3.51 -5.88 -5.64
CA SER A 57 -3.00 -6.10 -4.30
C SER A 57 -3.98 -5.68 -3.19
N ILE A 58 -3.73 -6.15 -1.97
CA ILE A 58 -4.39 -5.70 -0.75
C ILE A 58 -3.34 -5.23 0.26
N GLN A 59 -3.59 -4.08 0.86
CA GLN A 59 -2.79 -3.48 1.92
C GLN A 59 -3.56 -3.57 3.24
N ILE A 60 -2.87 -3.88 4.33
CA ILE A 60 -3.44 -4.11 5.66
C ILE A 60 -2.69 -3.22 6.66
N TYR A 61 -3.40 -2.29 7.27
CA TYR A 61 -2.83 -1.35 8.25
C TYR A 61 -3.55 -1.48 9.58
N GLY A 62 -2.81 -1.78 10.65
CA GLY A 62 -3.38 -1.97 11.98
C GLY A 62 -3.08 -0.80 12.88
N TYR A 63 -4.04 -0.40 13.70
CA TYR A 63 -3.95 0.74 14.59
C TYR A 63 -4.40 0.37 16.00
N CYS A 64 -3.89 1.12 16.97
CA CYS A 64 -4.33 1.09 18.36
C CYS A 64 -4.88 2.46 18.77
N ASP A 65 -5.61 2.49 19.89
CA ASP A 65 -5.96 3.77 20.51
C ASP A 65 -4.73 4.44 21.16
N ASP A 66 -4.92 5.61 21.74
CA ASP A 66 -3.87 6.48 22.26
C ASP A 66 -3.14 5.95 23.50
N ARG A 67 -3.68 4.90 24.14
CA ARG A 67 -3.23 4.40 25.45
C ARG A 67 -2.14 3.34 25.31
N GLY A 68 -1.32 3.21 26.35
CA GLY A 68 -0.20 2.27 26.39
C GLY A 68 1.08 2.83 25.77
N ASP A 69 2.20 2.14 26.00
CA ASP A 69 3.49 2.57 25.46
C ASP A 69 3.61 2.31 23.94
N ASN A 70 4.59 2.95 23.31
CA ASN A 70 4.78 2.84 21.86
C ASN A 70 5.08 1.41 21.41
N ASP A 71 6.01 0.72 22.08
CA ASP A 71 6.49 -0.60 21.67
C ASP A 71 5.40 -1.66 21.79
N TYR A 72 4.64 -1.59 22.87
CA TYR A 72 3.46 -2.39 23.11
C TYR A 72 2.40 -2.17 22.02
N ASN A 73 2.07 -0.91 21.69
CA ASN A 73 1.09 -0.62 20.65
C ASN A 73 1.55 -1.06 19.25
N TYR A 74 2.85 -0.96 18.97
CA TYR A 74 3.41 -1.51 17.73
C TYR A 74 3.21 -3.03 17.67
N LYS A 75 3.53 -3.77 18.74
CA LYS A 75 3.29 -5.22 18.80
C LYS A 75 1.80 -5.58 18.69
N LEU A 76 0.93 -4.86 19.38
CA LEU A 76 -0.52 -5.10 19.36
C LEU A 76 -1.10 -4.87 17.95
N SER A 77 -0.74 -3.77 17.31
CA SER A 77 -1.18 -3.48 15.94
C SER A 77 -0.59 -4.46 14.92
N ASP A 78 0.64 -4.96 15.11
CA ASP A 78 1.25 -6.01 14.29
C ASP A 78 0.50 -7.35 14.42
N ASN A 79 0.10 -7.73 15.64
CA ASN A 79 -0.73 -8.91 15.85
C ASN A 79 -2.12 -8.77 15.21
N ARG A 80 -2.73 -7.57 15.24
CA ARG A 80 -4.03 -7.32 14.58
C ARG A 80 -3.96 -7.51 13.06
N VAL A 81 -2.92 -6.99 12.41
CA VAL A 81 -2.78 -7.16 10.95
C VAL A 81 -2.50 -8.62 10.57
N LYS A 82 -1.78 -9.38 11.42
CA LYS A 82 -1.59 -10.84 11.26
C LYS A 82 -2.90 -11.60 11.36
N THR A 83 -3.73 -11.33 12.37
CA THR A 83 -5.07 -11.92 12.49
C THR A 83 -5.89 -11.71 11.22
N VAL A 84 -5.88 -10.49 10.67
CA VAL A 84 -6.61 -10.18 9.43
C VAL A 84 -6.00 -10.91 8.23
N GLN A 85 -4.67 -10.96 8.11
CA GLN A 85 -3.97 -11.73 7.07
C GLN A 85 -4.37 -13.21 7.10
N ASP A 86 -4.41 -13.82 8.28
CA ASP A 86 -4.74 -15.23 8.46
C ASP A 86 -6.19 -15.51 8.06
N ILE A 87 -7.12 -14.62 8.42
CA ILE A 87 -8.52 -14.71 7.98
C ILE A 87 -8.63 -14.59 6.45
N LEU A 88 -7.95 -13.61 5.84
CA LEU A 88 -7.97 -13.42 4.39
C LEU A 88 -7.48 -14.68 3.66
N THR A 89 -6.33 -15.22 4.08
CA THR A 89 -5.69 -16.37 3.45
C THR A 89 -6.48 -17.67 3.68
N SER A 90 -7.02 -17.87 4.88
CA SER A 90 -7.89 -19.01 5.19
C SER A 90 -9.21 -18.98 4.39
N ASN A 91 -9.66 -17.79 3.96
CA ASN A 91 -10.81 -17.61 3.08
C ASN A 91 -10.43 -17.56 1.59
N GLY A 92 -9.25 -18.07 1.22
CA GLY A 92 -8.84 -18.26 -0.17
C GLY A 92 -8.26 -17.04 -0.86
N PHE A 93 -8.02 -15.93 -0.15
CA PHE A 93 -7.31 -14.79 -0.73
C PHE A 93 -5.85 -15.16 -0.98
N ASN A 94 -5.35 -14.88 -2.19
CA ASN A 94 -3.98 -15.21 -2.57
C ASN A 94 -2.98 -14.40 -1.72
N LYS A 95 -2.20 -15.09 -0.87
CA LYS A 95 -1.18 -14.49 -0.01
C LYS A 95 -0.19 -13.61 -0.78
N ASN A 96 0.13 -13.95 -2.03
CA ASN A 96 1.05 -13.17 -2.87
C ASN A 96 0.49 -11.80 -3.28
N LYS A 97 -0.83 -11.60 -3.18
CA LYS A 97 -1.47 -10.29 -3.40
C LYS A 97 -1.55 -9.45 -2.13
N ILE A 98 -1.18 -10.00 -0.96
CA ILE A 98 -1.09 -9.23 0.29
C ILE A 98 0.30 -8.60 0.32
N VAL A 99 0.35 -7.30 0.04
CA VAL A 99 1.61 -6.59 -0.26
C VAL A 99 2.13 -5.82 0.96
N ILE A 100 1.26 -5.11 1.66
CA ILE A 100 1.64 -4.31 2.82
C ILE A 100 0.89 -4.84 4.03
N ILE A 101 1.64 -5.14 5.09
CA ILE A 101 1.12 -5.63 6.37
C ILE A 101 1.90 -4.88 7.44
N GLU A 102 1.28 -3.85 8.02
CA GLU A 102 2.00 -2.95 8.91
C GLU A 102 1.15 -2.57 10.12
N GLY A 103 1.64 -2.92 11.31
CA GLY A 103 1.18 -2.35 12.57
C GLY A 103 1.70 -0.92 12.73
N LYS A 104 0.78 0.05 12.81
CA LYS A 104 1.08 1.48 12.91
C LYS A 104 1.27 1.99 14.33
N GLY A 105 0.96 1.16 15.33
CA GLY A 105 0.96 1.57 16.72
C GLY A 105 -0.26 2.42 17.07
N ARG A 106 -0.10 3.30 18.06
CA ARG A 106 -1.17 4.15 18.59
C ARG A 106 -1.49 5.32 17.66
N VAL A 107 -2.77 5.67 17.61
CA VAL A 107 -3.25 6.91 16.97
C VAL A 107 -3.34 8.00 18.03
N ILE A 108 -2.62 9.10 17.83
CA ILE A 108 -2.67 10.25 18.73
C ILE A 108 -3.99 11.00 18.52
N LEU A 109 -4.64 11.37 19.61
CA LEU A 109 -5.89 12.12 19.59
C LEU A 109 -5.65 13.59 19.26
N THR A 110 -6.55 14.16 18.46
CA THR A 110 -6.63 15.59 18.17
C THR A 110 -7.53 16.29 19.20
N THR A 111 -7.46 17.61 19.29
CA THR A 111 -8.19 18.40 20.30
C THR A 111 -9.71 18.33 20.19
N ASP A 112 -10.25 18.04 19.03
CA ASP A 112 -11.68 17.79 18.77
C ASP A 112 -12.14 16.38 19.20
N ALA A 113 -11.21 15.44 19.40
CA ALA A 113 -11.53 14.07 19.77
C ALA A 113 -11.96 13.90 21.25
N PHE A 114 -11.80 14.93 22.08
CA PHE A 114 -12.09 14.86 23.52
C PHE A 114 -13.59 14.81 23.84
N GLU A 115 -14.45 15.37 22.98
CA GLU A 115 -15.91 15.36 23.19
C GLU A 115 -16.49 13.94 23.11
N ASN A 116 -15.92 13.07 22.27
CA ASN A 116 -16.37 11.69 22.06
C ASN A 116 -15.23 10.67 22.25
N LEU A 117 -14.46 10.84 23.32
CA LEU A 117 -13.20 10.14 23.57
C LEU A 117 -13.31 8.61 23.44
N ASN A 118 -14.31 7.99 24.07
CA ASN A 118 -14.48 6.54 24.05
C ASN A 118 -14.86 6.00 22.66
N GLU A 119 -15.67 6.75 21.92
CA GLU A 119 -16.03 6.40 20.55
C GLU A 119 -14.81 6.53 19.63
N THR A 120 -14.06 7.63 19.72
CA THR A 120 -12.84 7.84 18.95
C THR A 120 -11.82 6.73 19.20
N ARG A 121 -11.60 6.37 20.47
CA ARG A 121 -10.73 5.23 20.83
C ARG A 121 -11.21 3.94 20.19
N SER A 122 -12.51 3.69 20.20
CA SER A 122 -13.08 2.50 19.58
C SER A 122 -12.90 2.47 18.07
N LYS A 123 -13.04 3.62 17.40
CA LYS A 123 -12.75 3.76 15.96
C LYS A 123 -11.24 3.66 15.66
N ASN A 124 -10.36 3.96 16.60
CA ASN A 124 -8.91 3.84 16.44
C ASN A 124 -8.38 2.42 16.63
N ARG A 125 -9.08 1.57 17.38
CA ARG A 125 -8.77 0.14 17.47
C ARG A 125 -9.27 -0.57 16.21
N ARG A 126 -8.53 -0.44 15.12
CA ARG A 126 -8.96 -0.92 13.81
C ARG A 126 -7.86 -1.53 12.97
N VAL A 127 -8.26 -2.29 11.97
CA VAL A 127 -7.44 -2.63 10.81
C VAL A 127 -8.15 -2.16 9.55
N ASP A 128 -7.43 -1.41 8.73
CA ASP A 128 -7.89 -0.94 7.42
C ASP A 128 -7.36 -1.86 6.32
N LEU A 129 -8.27 -2.39 5.51
CA LEU A 129 -8.00 -3.19 4.32
C LEU A 129 -8.20 -2.29 3.10
N LEU A 130 -7.18 -2.11 2.28
CA LEU A 130 -7.25 -1.31 1.07
C LEU A 130 -6.93 -2.18 -0.14
N LEU A 131 -7.89 -2.32 -1.04
CA LEU A 131 -7.72 -2.99 -2.32
C LEU A 131 -7.18 -2.02 -3.35
N VAL A 132 -6.08 -2.42 -3.97
CA VAL A 132 -5.53 -1.77 -5.14
C VAL A 132 -6.01 -2.57 -6.35
N LYS A 133 -6.86 -1.96 -7.18
CA LYS A 133 -7.24 -2.56 -8.46
C LYS A 133 -6.07 -2.51 -9.44
N LYS A 134 -6.05 -3.44 -10.38
CA LYS A 134 -5.19 -3.37 -11.56
C LYS A 134 -5.39 -2.04 -12.27
N ASN A 135 -4.28 -1.37 -12.58
CA ASN A 135 -4.26 -0.08 -13.26
C ASN A 135 -4.99 1.07 -12.51
N SER A 136 -5.22 0.94 -11.18
CA SER A 136 -5.90 1.98 -10.36
C SER A 136 -5.22 3.35 -10.41
N PHE A 137 -3.90 3.34 -10.59
CA PHE A 137 -3.10 4.55 -10.55
C PHE A 137 -3.17 5.36 -11.86
N GLY A 138 -3.86 4.84 -12.89
CA GLY A 138 -3.93 5.46 -14.22
C GLY A 138 -3.05 4.74 -15.25
N LYS A 139 -3.23 5.12 -16.52
CA LYS A 139 -2.49 4.53 -17.64
C LYS A 139 -0.99 4.77 -17.46
N GLY A 140 -0.18 3.71 -17.56
CA GLY A 140 1.28 3.78 -17.41
C GLY A 140 1.76 3.73 -15.96
N ILE A 141 0.90 3.39 -14.99
CA ILE A 141 1.30 3.19 -13.61
C ILE A 141 0.97 1.77 -13.15
N TYR A 142 2.00 1.08 -12.66
CA TYR A 142 2.00 -0.33 -12.27
C TYR A 142 2.55 -0.48 -10.86
N ASN A 143 2.22 -1.56 -10.18
CA ASN A 143 2.81 -1.89 -8.89
C ASN A 143 3.80 -3.09 -8.94
N SER A 144 4.06 -3.58 -10.15
CA SER A 144 4.99 -4.66 -10.46
C SER A 144 5.54 -4.46 -11.88
N PHE A 145 6.72 -5.01 -12.16
CA PHE A 145 7.27 -4.99 -13.51
C PHE A 145 6.42 -5.87 -14.43
N GLN A 146 6.04 -5.32 -15.58
CA GLN A 146 5.26 -5.98 -16.61
C GLN A 146 6.18 -6.51 -17.71
N ASP A 147 5.73 -7.49 -18.48
CA ASP A 147 6.50 -8.03 -19.61
C ASP A 147 6.80 -6.95 -20.67
N ASN A 148 5.85 -6.03 -20.87
CA ASN A 148 5.95 -4.94 -21.84
C ASN A 148 5.71 -3.58 -21.16
N HIS A 149 6.76 -2.79 -21.06
CA HIS A 149 6.69 -1.40 -20.61
C HIS A 149 6.74 -0.42 -21.79
N LYS A 150 6.37 0.83 -21.53
CA LYS A 150 6.60 1.99 -22.38
C LYS A 150 7.45 3.02 -21.63
N VAL A 151 8.18 3.83 -22.37
CA VAL A 151 8.87 5.00 -21.79
C VAL A 151 7.83 5.89 -21.11
N GLY A 152 8.12 6.29 -19.88
CA GLY A 152 7.20 7.05 -19.02
C GLY A 152 6.42 6.19 -18.03
N ASP A 153 6.41 4.86 -18.18
CA ASP A 153 5.77 3.97 -17.23
C ASP A 153 6.40 4.10 -15.84
N ARG A 154 5.58 4.06 -14.80
CA ARG A 154 6.01 4.05 -13.40
C ARG A 154 5.65 2.73 -12.75
N VAL A 155 6.61 2.12 -12.09
CA VAL A 155 6.43 0.90 -11.29
C VAL A 155 6.65 1.24 -9.83
N TYR A 156 5.55 1.31 -9.09
CA TYR A 156 5.52 1.48 -7.63
C TYR A 156 5.76 0.12 -7.01
N LEU A 157 6.56 0.02 -5.95
CA LEU A 157 6.77 -1.28 -5.33
C LEU A 157 6.22 -1.25 -3.93
N ASP A 158 4.97 -1.71 -3.82
CA ASP A 158 4.22 -1.78 -2.56
C ASP A 158 5.04 -2.51 -1.47
N ASN A 159 5.91 -3.45 -1.86
CA ASN A 159 6.67 -4.30 -0.92
C ASN A 159 8.12 -3.87 -0.66
N ILE A 160 8.60 -2.75 -1.21
CA ILE A 160 9.91 -2.21 -0.79
C ILE A 160 9.70 -1.32 0.43
N LEU A 161 9.57 -1.99 1.57
CA LEU A 161 9.40 -1.34 2.86
C LEU A 161 10.75 -0.94 3.44
N PHE A 162 10.75 0.19 4.15
CA PHE A 162 11.86 0.66 4.96
C PHE A 162 11.38 0.86 6.40
N PRO A 163 12.18 0.51 7.42
CA PRO A 163 11.88 0.91 8.77
C PRO A 163 11.72 2.43 8.87
N LEU A 164 10.93 2.90 9.84
CA LEU A 164 10.72 4.33 10.06
C LEU A 164 12.06 5.06 10.18
N GLY A 165 12.19 6.16 9.43
CA GLY A 165 13.39 6.99 9.38
C GLY A 165 14.64 6.34 8.78
N SER A 166 14.58 5.12 8.24
CA SER A 166 15.76 4.38 7.75
C SER A 166 15.77 4.21 6.24
N SER A 167 16.98 4.11 5.67
CA SER A 167 17.21 3.66 4.30
C SER A 167 17.59 2.17 4.19
N LYS A 168 17.65 1.45 5.31
CA LYS A 168 17.97 0.01 5.32
C LYS A 168 16.82 -0.83 4.78
N LEU A 169 17.13 -1.70 3.83
CA LEU A 169 16.19 -2.69 3.28
C LEU A 169 15.91 -3.80 4.29
N THR A 170 14.64 -4.08 4.55
CA THR A 170 14.22 -5.23 5.37
C THR A 170 14.48 -6.56 4.64
N ALA A 171 14.45 -7.68 5.37
CA ALA A 171 14.56 -9.01 4.76
C ALA A 171 13.44 -9.26 3.72
N GLN A 172 12.21 -8.84 4.03
CA GLN A 172 11.08 -8.94 3.11
C GLN A 172 11.33 -8.11 1.83
N SER A 173 11.79 -6.87 1.97
CA SER A 173 12.10 -6.01 0.83
C SER A 173 13.19 -6.61 -0.07
N LYS A 174 14.17 -7.31 0.51
CA LYS A 174 15.21 -8.03 -0.23
C LYS A 174 14.66 -9.19 -1.05
N LEU A 175 13.73 -9.98 -0.49
CA LEU A 175 13.06 -11.07 -1.22
C LEU A 175 12.28 -10.56 -2.45
N GLU A 176 11.66 -9.40 -2.30
CA GLU A 176 10.91 -8.77 -3.39
C GLU A 176 11.84 -8.21 -4.46
N LEU A 177 12.94 -7.56 -4.04
CA LEU A 177 13.99 -7.13 -4.95
C LEU A 177 14.66 -8.30 -5.68
N ASP A 178 14.74 -9.49 -5.09
CA ASP A 178 15.24 -10.69 -5.77
C ASP A 178 14.32 -11.14 -6.91
N LYS A 179 12.99 -11.09 -6.70
CA LYS A 179 12.01 -11.37 -7.76
C LYS A 179 12.15 -10.37 -8.90
N ILE A 180 12.27 -9.08 -8.57
CA ILE A 180 12.43 -8.00 -9.54
C ILE A 180 13.75 -8.13 -10.31
N SER A 181 14.83 -8.48 -9.63
CA SER A 181 16.14 -8.67 -10.26
C SER A 181 16.08 -9.73 -11.36
N LYS A 182 15.35 -10.83 -11.14
CA LYS A 182 15.14 -11.87 -12.16
C LYS A 182 14.41 -11.34 -13.39
N ILE A 183 13.43 -10.45 -13.21
CA ILE A 183 12.69 -9.83 -14.33
C ILE A 183 13.63 -8.87 -15.09
N LEU A 184 14.33 -7.99 -14.39
CA LEU A 184 15.25 -7.01 -14.98
C LEU A 184 16.47 -7.63 -15.68
N GLN A 185 16.89 -8.82 -15.25
CA GLN A 185 17.91 -9.63 -15.93
C GLN A 185 17.42 -10.17 -17.29
N LYS A 186 16.14 -10.53 -17.40
CA LYS A 186 15.52 -10.95 -18.66
C LYS A 186 15.31 -9.75 -19.60
N GLN A 187 14.83 -8.63 -19.05
CA GLN A 187 14.53 -7.41 -19.79
C GLN A 187 15.78 -6.51 -19.89
N LYS A 188 16.78 -6.92 -20.68
CA LYS A 188 18.12 -6.29 -20.69
C LYS A 188 18.16 -4.84 -21.20
N ASN A 189 17.19 -4.42 -22.00
CA ASN A 189 17.20 -3.10 -22.63
C ASN A 189 16.52 -2.00 -21.79
N LEU A 190 15.74 -2.39 -20.77
CA LEU A 190 15.10 -1.43 -19.89
C LEU A 190 16.12 -0.59 -19.14
N GLN A 191 16.00 0.73 -19.26
CA GLN A 191 16.67 1.70 -18.40
C GLN A 191 15.63 2.47 -17.59
N PHE A 192 15.95 2.73 -16.33
CA PHE A 192 14.99 3.29 -15.38
C PHE A 192 15.63 4.17 -14.31
N GLU A 193 14.85 5.12 -13.80
CA GLU A 193 15.18 5.90 -12.61
C GLU A 193 14.49 5.31 -11.38
N ILE A 194 15.27 5.04 -10.33
CA ILE A 194 14.81 4.65 -9.01
C ILE A 194 14.57 5.92 -8.20
N LYS A 195 13.32 6.24 -7.88
CA LYS A 195 12.92 7.46 -7.20
C LYS A 195 12.45 7.14 -5.79
N GLY A 196 13.15 7.68 -4.80
CA GLY A 196 12.77 7.53 -3.39
C GLY A 196 11.91 8.69 -2.94
N HIS A 197 10.92 8.41 -2.10
CA HIS A 197 9.98 9.39 -1.55
C HIS A 197 9.90 9.25 -0.03
N VAL A 198 9.54 10.35 0.63
CA VAL A 198 9.27 10.39 2.07
C VAL A 198 7.94 11.07 2.32
N CYS A 199 7.25 10.66 3.38
CA CYS A 199 6.05 11.32 3.85
C CYS A 199 6.35 12.35 4.94
N CYS A 200 5.36 13.18 5.26
CA CYS A 200 5.19 13.89 6.53
C CYS A 200 6.38 14.75 6.97
N THR A 201 7.12 15.27 6.00
CA THR A 201 8.13 16.30 6.23
C THR A 201 7.45 17.66 6.08
N PRO A 202 7.65 18.62 7.02
CA PRO A 202 7.10 19.97 6.89
C PRO A 202 7.51 20.62 5.57
N ASN A 203 6.66 21.45 4.97
CA ASN A 203 6.87 22.05 3.64
C ASN A 203 8.16 22.89 3.51
N TYR A 204 8.76 23.32 4.63
CA TYR A 204 10.05 24.03 4.64
C TYR A 204 11.25 23.10 4.38
N TYR A 205 11.08 21.78 4.53
CA TYR A 205 12.14 20.81 4.31
C TYR A 205 11.86 19.96 3.07
N ASP A 206 12.85 19.85 2.20
CA ASP A 206 12.77 19.08 0.96
C ASP A 206 12.85 17.55 1.16
N ASP A 207 13.37 17.07 2.29
CA ASP A 207 13.53 15.65 2.59
C ASP A 207 13.50 15.39 4.11
N ALA A 208 13.37 14.13 4.49
CA ALA A 208 13.45 13.67 5.87
C ALA A 208 14.88 13.33 6.27
N ILE A 209 15.13 13.31 7.58
CA ILE A 209 16.41 12.88 8.15
C ILE A 209 16.49 11.36 8.09
N ASP A 210 17.58 10.84 7.55
CA ASP A 210 17.92 9.42 7.62
C ASP A 210 18.60 9.14 8.95
N LYS A 211 17.99 8.27 9.76
CA LYS A 211 18.50 7.91 11.09
C LYS A 211 19.91 7.32 11.05
N ASP A 212 20.27 6.67 9.95
CA ASP A 212 21.54 5.97 9.82
C ASP A 212 22.68 6.94 9.45
N SER A 213 22.44 7.85 8.51
CA SER A 213 23.45 8.85 8.10
C SER A 213 23.40 10.15 8.92
N ARG A 214 22.28 10.41 9.61
CA ARG A 214 21.94 11.68 10.27
C ARG A 214 21.83 12.88 9.31
N GLU A 215 21.81 12.64 8.01
CA GLU A 215 21.62 13.68 6.99
C GLU A 215 20.17 13.76 6.52
N ARG A 216 19.74 14.96 6.07
CA ARG A 216 18.44 15.20 5.43
C ARG A 216 18.41 14.72 3.98
N LYS A 217 18.60 13.42 3.78
CA LYS A 217 18.67 12.75 2.46
C LYS A 217 17.99 11.38 2.48
N LEU A 218 16.97 11.18 3.31
CA LEU A 218 16.34 9.88 3.49
C LEU A 218 15.76 9.33 2.18
N SER A 219 15.06 10.16 1.40
CA SER A 219 14.50 9.73 0.11
C SER A 219 15.60 9.30 -0.87
N LEU A 220 16.69 10.06 -0.94
CA LEU A 220 17.86 9.74 -1.78
C LEU A 220 18.53 8.44 -1.33
N ASN A 221 18.75 8.27 -0.02
CA ASN A 221 19.42 7.11 0.53
C ASN A 221 18.60 5.83 0.36
N ARG A 222 17.27 5.92 0.43
CA ARG A 222 16.36 4.80 0.11
C ARG A 222 16.51 4.37 -1.35
N ALA A 223 16.47 5.33 -2.29
CA ALA A 223 16.68 5.04 -3.70
C ALA A 223 18.06 4.44 -3.97
N LYS A 224 19.11 4.99 -3.34
CA LYS A 224 20.48 4.50 -3.41
C LYS A 224 20.63 3.07 -2.86
N SER A 225 19.90 2.73 -1.81
CA SER A 225 19.93 1.40 -1.21
C SER A 225 19.35 0.34 -2.14
N VAL A 226 18.23 0.67 -2.82
CA VAL A 226 17.66 -0.18 -3.86
C VAL A 226 18.60 -0.31 -5.07
N TYR A 227 19.18 0.80 -5.53
CA TYR A 227 20.17 0.79 -6.61
C TYR A 227 21.35 -0.14 -6.31
N LYS A 228 21.96 -0.01 -5.12
CA LYS A 228 23.09 -0.86 -4.70
C LYS A 228 22.69 -2.32 -4.62
N TYR A 229 21.49 -2.60 -4.14
CA TYR A 229 20.98 -3.97 -4.06
C TYR A 229 20.82 -4.59 -5.45
N LEU A 230 20.15 -3.91 -6.38
CA LEU A 230 19.99 -4.40 -7.76
C LEU A 230 21.33 -4.57 -8.48
N MET A 231 22.27 -3.65 -8.28
CA MET A 231 23.63 -3.78 -8.78
C MET A 231 24.33 -5.03 -8.23
N SER A 232 24.17 -5.31 -6.93
CA SER A 232 24.70 -6.54 -6.32
C SER A 232 24.05 -7.83 -6.86
N LYS A 233 22.85 -7.72 -7.45
CA LYS A 233 22.15 -8.81 -8.14
C LYS A 233 22.47 -8.87 -9.64
N GLY A 234 23.48 -8.13 -10.10
CA GLY A 234 23.98 -8.18 -11.47
C GLY A 234 23.22 -7.31 -12.47
N ILE A 235 22.37 -6.38 -12.01
CA ILE A 235 21.78 -5.38 -12.91
C ILE A 235 22.83 -4.34 -13.25
N ASN A 236 23.08 -4.13 -14.55
CA ASN A 236 24.07 -3.18 -15.04
C ASN A 236 23.77 -1.76 -14.52
N SER A 237 24.73 -1.16 -13.83
CA SER A 237 24.65 0.19 -13.26
C SER A 237 24.33 1.27 -14.29
N LEU A 238 24.74 1.09 -15.55
CA LEU A 238 24.46 2.02 -16.66
C LEU A 238 22.98 2.07 -17.05
N ARG A 239 22.19 1.06 -16.65
CA ARG A 239 20.75 1.02 -16.91
C ARG A 239 19.94 1.71 -15.81
N MET A 240 20.59 2.14 -14.74
CA MET A 240 19.94 2.59 -13.53
C MET A 240 20.44 3.97 -13.13
N LYS A 241 19.52 4.85 -12.76
CA LYS A 241 19.82 6.08 -12.04
C LYS A 241 19.00 6.09 -10.76
N TYR A 242 19.46 6.77 -9.72
CA TYR A 242 18.68 6.95 -8.50
C TYR A 242 18.59 8.42 -8.13
N ILE A 243 17.43 8.85 -7.63
CA ILE A 243 17.17 10.22 -7.19
C ILE A 243 16.32 10.22 -5.92
N GLY A 244 16.55 11.23 -5.06
CA GLY A 244 15.69 11.54 -3.93
C GLY A 244 14.66 12.58 -4.33
N CYS A 245 13.38 12.26 -4.16
CA CYS A 245 12.27 13.14 -4.52
C CYS A 245 11.63 13.83 -3.31
N GLY A 246 12.05 13.49 -2.09
CA GLY A 246 11.52 14.13 -0.90
C GLY A 246 10.03 13.85 -0.68
N ASN A 247 9.34 14.87 -0.16
CA ASN A 247 7.88 14.94 -0.03
C ASN A 247 7.20 15.65 -1.23
N LYS A 248 7.93 15.92 -2.32
CA LYS A 248 7.47 16.77 -3.43
C LYS A 248 6.39 16.16 -4.31
N PHE A 249 6.19 14.84 -4.24
CA PHE A 249 5.25 14.10 -5.08
C PHE A 249 4.35 13.18 -4.23
N PRO A 250 3.47 13.77 -3.39
CA PRO A 250 2.49 12.99 -2.65
C PRO A 250 1.49 12.38 -3.64
N THR A 251 1.11 11.14 -3.37
CA THR A 251 0.16 10.37 -4.17
C THR A 251 -1.28 10.72 -3.84
N GLY A 252 -1.54 11.29 -2.65
CA GLY A 252 -2.89 11.50 -2.12
C GLY A 252 -3.59 10.21 -1.70
N LEU A 253 -2.90 9.07 -1.76
CA LEU A 253 -3.44 7.73 -1.47
C LEU A 253 -3.02 7.21 -0.08
N GLY A 254 -2.38 8.06 0.72
CA GLY A 254 -1.98 7.77 2.10
C GLY A 254 -0.47 7.74 2.30
N GLU A 255 -0.04 7.97 3.54
CA GLU A 255 1.37 8.18 3.87
C GLU A 255 2.28 6.99 3.52
N ALA A 256 1.75 5.76 3.54
CA ALA A 256 2.52 4.57 3.18
C ALA A 256 2.95 4.58 1.71
N LEU A 257 2.05 5.02 0.82
CA LEU A 257 2.36 5.19 -0.61
C LEU A 257 3.24 6.42 -0.86
N ASP A 258 3.31 7.36 0.08
CA ASP A 258 4.25 8.47 0.03
C ASP A 258 5.64 8.09 0.58
N ARG A 259 5.75 7.04 1.41
CA ARG A 259 7.02 6.42 1.84
C ARG A 259 7.45 5.29 0.90
N ARG A 260 7.57 5.58 -0.39
CA ARG A 260 7.84 4.56 -1.42
C ARG A 260 9.19 4.71 -2.10
N VAL A 261 9.55 3.65 -2.83
CA VAL A 261 10.46 3.75 -3.98
C VAL A 261 9.66 3.38 -5.23
N GLU A 262 9.71 4.22 -6.25
CA GLU A 262 9.12 3.95 -7.58
C GLU A 262 10.22 3.88 -8.64
N PHE A 263 9.94 3.16 -9.73
CA PHE A 263 10.81 3.02 -10.87
C PHE A 263 10.16 3.72 -12.06
N LEU A 264 10.83 4.70 -12.66
CA LEU A 264 10.37 5.35 -13.88
C LEU A 264 11.13 4.76 -15.07
N ILE A 265 10.42 4.16 -16.03
CA ILE A 265 11.01 3.66 -17.26
C ILE A 265 11.40 4.85 -18.15
N VAL A 266 12.68 4.97 -18.49
CA VAL A 266 13.20 6.08 -19.31
C VAL A 266 13.66 5.65 -20.69
N LYS A 267 13.99 4.36 -20.88
CA LYS A 267 14.38 3.79 -22.18
C LYS A 267 14.08 2.29 -22.24
N ILE A 268 13.86 1.79 -23.45
CA ILE A 268 13.62 0.38 -23.80
C ILE A 268 14.47 0.02 -25.02
#